data_AF-A0A5C8UUK7-F1
#
_entry.id   AF-A0A5C8UUK7-F1
#
_cell.length_a   1.000
_cell.length_b   1.000
_cell.length_c   1.000
_cell.angle_alpha   90.00
_cell.angle_beta   90.00
_cell.angle_gamma   90.00
#
_symmetry.space_group_name_H-M   'P 1'
#
loop_
_entity.id
_entity.type
_entity.pdbx_description
1 polymer ?
#
loop_
_entity_poly.entity_id
_entity_poly.type
_entity_poly.pdbx_seq_one_letter_code
_entity_poly.pdbx_strand_id
1 'polypeptide(L)'
;MAMRKASAVGWVARVLGILLVVVMAYGWWDEVQARGGRGTWLEQWAVITHVIPGLVLIAAVVLGWSWPLVGAIGFLGYAVATVFSYAPEWAYAPLVSGPPILIGLLFLIDWLLSRRRITA
;
A
#
# COMPACT_ATOMS: atom_id res chain seq x y z
N MET A 1 11.34 -24.60 -0.44
CA MET A 1 11.05 -23.54 0.55
C MET A 1 9.67 -23.85 1.14
N ALA A 2 9.56 -24.21 2.42
CA ALA A 2 8.27 -24.56 3.00
C ALA A 2 7.34 -23.33 2.98
N MET A 3 6.12 -23.47 2.46
CA MET A 3 5.13 -22.40 2.49
C MET A 3 4.81 -22.04 3.94
N ARG A 4 5.15 -20.82 4.37
CA ARG A 4 4.72 -20.32 5.69
C ARG A 4 3.20 -20.24 5.70
N LYS A 5 2.55 -20.92 6.63
CA LYS A 5 1.13 -20.70 6.91
C LYS A 5 0.95 -19.31 7.50
N ALA A 6 0.18 -18.48 6.81
CA ALA A 6 -0.13 -17.13 7.29
C ALA A 6 -0.93 -17.19 8.59
N SER A 7 -0.63 -16.28 9.52
CA SER A 7 -1.50 -16.09 10.68
C SER A 7 -2.83 -15.46 10.25
N ALA A 8 -3.83 -15.46 11.14
CA ALA A 8 -5.08 -14.73 10.90
C ALA A 8 -4.80 -13.23 10.62
N VAL A 9 -3.87 -12.63 11.36
CA VAL A 9 -3.43 -11.24 11.15
C VAL A 9 -2.82 -11.05 9.77
N GLY A 10 -1.98 -12.00 9.32
CA GLY A 10 -1.40 -11.97 7.98
C GLY A 10 -2.45 -12.05 6.87
N TRP A 11 -3.53 -12.81 7.06
CA TRP A 11 -4.65 -12.82 6.11
C TRP A 11 -5.42 -11.51 6.07
N VAL A 12 -5.72 -10.93 7.23
CA VAL A 12 -6.38 -9.61 7.31
C VAL A 12 -5.52 -8.54 6.62
N ALA A 13 -4.21 -8.52 6.86
CA ALA A 13 -3.28 -7.59 6.22
C ALA A 13 -3.35 -7.67 4.69
N ARG A 14 -3.41 -8.89 4.13
CA ARG A 14 -3.47 -9.11 2.68
C ARG A 14 -4.79 -8.66 2.09
N VAL A 15 -5.92 -9.01 2.71
CA VAL A 15 -7.24 -8.61 2.24
C VAL A 15 -7.36 -7.10 2.24
N LEU A 16 -7.00 -6.43 3.35
CA LEU A 16 -7.01 -4.98 3.44
C LEU A 16 -6.03 -4.32 2.45
N GLY A 17 -4.85 -4.91 2.26
CA GLY A 17 -3.88 -4.46 1.26
C GLY A 17 -4.41 -4.52 -0.17
N ILE A 18 -5.08 -5.62 -0.54
CA ILE A 18 -5.73 -5.77 -1.85
C ILE A 18 -6.85 -4.73 -2.01
N LEU A 19 -7.68 -4.55 -0.98
CA LEU A 19 -8.76 -3.56 -1.02
C LEU A 19 -8.22 -2.13 -1.20
N LEU A 20 -7.14 -1.77 -0.50
CA LEU A 20 -6.50 -0.47 -0.68
C LEU A 20 -5.92 -0.30 -2.10
N VAL A 21 -5.30 -1.33 -2.66
CA VAL A 21 -4.84 -1.33 -4.06
C VAL A 21 -6.00 -1.10 -5.03
N VAL A 22 -7.16 -1.73 -4.80
CA VAL A 22 -8.35 -1.52 -5.64
C VAL A 22 -8.86 -0.08 -5.55
N VAL A 23 -8.87 0.51 -4.35
CA VAL A 23 -9.22 1.94 -4.17
C VAL A 23 -8.24 2.84 -4.92
N MET A 24 -6.94 2.56 -4.84
CA MET A 24 -5.92 3.32 -5.58
C MET A 24 -6.07 3.19 -7.09
N ALA A 25 -6.38 1.98 -7.59
CA ALA A 25 -6.63 1.74 -9.00
C ALA A 25 -7.86 2.50 -9.50
N TYR A 26 -8.92 2.56 -8.68
CA TYR A 26 -10.11 3.35 -8.99
C TYR A 26 -9.79 4.85 -9.07
N GLY A 27 -9.02 5.39 -8.11
CA GLY A 27 -8.60 6.80 -8.15
C GLY A 27 -7.73 7.13 -9.36
N TRP A 28 -6.81 6.23 -9.74
CA TRP A 28 -6.04 6.38 -10.97
C TRP A 28 -6.92 6.32 -12.22
N TRP A 29 -7.91 5.43 -12.26
CA TRP A 29 -8.85 5.34 -13.38
C TRP A 29 -9.66 6.63 -13.56
N ASP A 30 -10.13 7.23 -12.46
CA ASP A 30 -10.84 8.51 -12.50
C ASP A 30 -9.96 9.63 -13.09
N GLU A 31 -8.69 9.69 -12.70
CA GLU A 31 -7.69 10.62 -13.23
C GLU A 31 -7.43 10.39 -14.74
N VAL A 32 -7.35 9.13 -15.19
CA VAL A 32 -7.26 8.77 -16.61
C VAL A 32 -8.49 9.24 -17.38
N GLN A 33 -9.70 9.12 -16.82
CA GLN A 33 -10.92 9.57 -17.51
C GLN A 33 -11.01 11.09 -17.57
N ALA A 34 -10.51 11.79 -16.56
CA ALA A 34 -10.48 13.25 -16.52
C ALA A 34 -9.43 13.86 -17.47
N ARG A 35 -8.25 13.23 -17.63
CA ARG A 35 -7.07 13.83 -18.29
C ARG A 35 -6.42 12.96 -19.37
N GLY A 36 -6.92 11.74 -19.59
CA GLY A 36 -6.37 10.79 -20.54
C GLY A 36 -6.64 11.20 -21.98
N GLY A 37 -5.59 11.38 -22.78
CA GLY A 37 -5.69 11.68 -24.22
C GLY A 37 -6.15 13.10 -24.55
N ARG A 38 -6.39 13.96 -23.55
CA ARG A 38 -6.71 15.38 -23.70
C ARG A 38 -5.92 16.16 -22.67
N GLY A 39 -5.08 17.09 -23.12
CA GLY A 39 -4.23 17.88 -22.22
C GLY A 39 -2.79 18.03 -22.73
N THR A 40 -2.03 18.86 -22.03
CA THR A 40 -0.61 19.09 -22.23
C THR A 40 0.21 17.84 -21.89
N TRP A 41 1.46 17.79 -22.34
CA TRP A 41 2.39 16.70 -21.97
C TRP A 41 2.54 16.55 -20.45
N LEU A 42 2.41 17.64 -19.69
CA LEU A 42 2.52 17.65 -18.23
C LEU A 42 1.32 16.96 -17.57
N GLU A 43 0.12 17.13 -18.11
CA GLU A 43 -1.09 16.46 -17.62
C GLU A 43 -1.04 14.95 -17.90
N GLN A 44 -0.53 14.56 -19.07
CA GLN A 44 -0.29 13.15 -19.39
C GLN A 44 0.79 12.54 -18.48
N TRP A 45 1.84 13.30 -18.18
CA TRP A 45 2.86 12.90 -17.21
C TRP A 45 2.29 12.71 -15.80
N ALA A 46 1.36 13.57 -15.38
CA ALA A 46 0.67 13.41 -14.11
C ALA A 46 -0.09 12.07 -14.05
N VAL A 47 -0.85 11.71 -15.08
CA VAL A 47 -1.57 10.42 -15.15
C VAL A 47 -0.63 9.21 -15.00
N ILE A 48 0.53 9.25 -15.66
CA ILE A 48 1.54 8.17 -15.57
C ILE A 48 2.14 8.11 -14.17
N THR A 49 2.50 9.24 -13.58
CA THR A 49 3.14 9.27 -12.25
C THR A 49 2.17 8.89 -11.12
N HIS A 50 0.86 9.12 -11.28
CA HIS A 50 -0.16 8.71 -10.32
C HIS A 50 -0.35 7.18 -10.22
N VAL A 51 0.10 6.40 -11.21
CA VAL A 51 0.04 4.92 -11.13
C VAL A 51 1.12 4.34 -10.22
N ILE A 52 2.26 5.05 -10.06
CA ILE A 52 3.45 4.56 -9.36
C ILE A 52 3.15 4.19 -7.90
N PRO A 53 2.45 5.03 -7.09
CA PRO A 53 1.95 4.66 -5.77
C PRO A 53 1.23 3.30 -5.74
N GLY A 54 0.31 3.07 -6.67
CA GLY A 54 -0.46 1.83 -6.77
C GLY A 54 0.43 0.61 -7.02
N LEU A 55 1.41 0.74 -7.93
CA LEU A 55 2.37 -0.33 -8.23
C LEU A 55 3.26 -0.68 -7.03
N VAL A 56 3.69 0.32 -6.26
CA VAL A 56 4.46 0.11 -5.01
C VAL A 56 3.63 -0.69 -4.01
N LEU A 57 2.36 -0.34 -3.83
CA LEU A 57 1.47 -1.06 -2.91
C LEU A 57 1.14 -2.48 -3.41
N ILE A 58 0.98 -2.68 -4.72
CA ILE A 58 0.84 -4.02 -5.32
C ILE A 58 2.06 -4.87 -4.97
N ALA A 59 3.27 -4.34 -5.17
CA ALA A 59 4.50 -5.05 -4.85
C ALA A 59 4.59 -5.36 -3.34
N ALA A 60 4.24 -4.40 -2.48
CA ALA A 60 4.21 -4.60 -1.03
C ALA A 60 3.25 -5.73 -0.61
N VAL A 61 2.05 -5.79 -1.20
CA VAL A 61 1.10 -6.89 -0.96
C VAL A 61 1.67 -8.20 -1.47
N VAL A 62 2.05 -8.30 -2.73
CA VAL A 62 2.47 -9.56 -3.36
C VAL A 62 3.71 -10.14 -2.67
N LEU A 63 4.74 -9.32 -2.48
CA LEU A 63 5.97 -9.75 -1.80
C LEU A 63 5.72 -10.01 -0.30
N GLY A 64 4.79 -9.27 0.31
CA GLY A 64 4.35 -9.44 1.69
C GLY A 64 3.78 -10.84 2.00
N TRP A 65 3.30 -11.58 0.99
CA TRP A 65 2.79 -12.93 1.19
C TRP A 65 3.89 -13.88 1.65
N SER A 66 5.05 -13.84 0.99
CA SER A 66 6.22 -14.62 1.34
C SER A 66 7.06 -13.95 2.44
N TRP A 67 7.19 -12.62 2.39
CA TRP A 67 8.04 -11.83 3.29
C TRP A 67 7.28 -10.68 3.95
N PRO A 68 6.60 -10.90 5.10
CA PRO A 68 5.76 -9.90 5.74
C PRO A 68 6.46 -8.59 6.07
N LEU A 69 7.76 -8.66 6.39
CA LEU A 69 8.55 -7.45 6.63
C LEU A 69 8.61 -6.54 5.39
N VAL A 70 8.63 -7.12 4.17
CA VAL A 70 8.57 -6.34 2.93
C VAL A 70 7.21 -5.65 2.81
N GLY A 71 6.11 -6.35 3.14
CA GLY A 71 4.78 -5.75 3.22
C GLY A 71 4.72 -4.60 4.23
N ALA A 72 5.26 -4.81 5.44
CA ALA A 72 5.30 -3.80 6.49
C ALA A 72 6.08 -2.54 6.04
N ILE A 73 7.30 -2.72 5.50
CA ILE A 73 8.13 -1.62 5.00
C ILE A 73 7.43 -0.89 3.84
N GLY A 74 6.84 -1.62 2.90
CA GLY A 74 6.15 -1.03 1.75
C GLY A 74 4.97 -0.15 2.16
N PHE A 75 4.10 -0.65 3.04
CA PHE A 75 2.92 0.10 3.48
C PHE A 75 3.26 1.24 4.45
N LEU A 76 4.16 1.03 5.42
CA LEU A 76 4.57 2.10 6.34
C LEU A 76 5.40 3.17 5.64
N GLY A 77 6.30 2.77 4.74
CA GLY A 77 7.07 3.68 3.91
C GLY A 77 6.17 4.52 3.01
N TYR A 78 5.15 3.90 2.41
CA TYR A 78 4.12 4.63 1.66
C TYR A 78 3.38 5.64 2.53
N ALA A 79 2.94 5.26 3.73
CA ALA A 79 2.26 6.17 4.65
C ALA A 79 3.12 7.36 5.11
N VAL A 80 4.44 7.19 5.19
CA VAL A 80 5.35 8.31 5.44
C VAL A 80 5.45 9.21 4.22
N ALA A 81 5.54 8.63 3.02
CA ALA A 81 5.62 9.38 1.77
C ALA A 81 4.36 10.22 1.50
N THR A 82 3.17 9.74 1.88
CA THR A 82 1.91 10.47 1.69
C THR A 82 1.84 11.77 2.49
N VAL A 83 2.66 11.96 3.53
CA VAL A 83 2.75 13.22 4.28
C VAL A 83 3.04 14.40 3.36
N PHE A 84 3.86 14.19 2.33
CA PHE A 84 4.21 15.23 1.35
C PHE A 84 3.06 15.52 0.36
N SER A 85 2.01 14.70 0.34
CA SER A 85 0.89 14.81 -0.60
C SER A 85 -0.31 15.58 -0.05
N TYR A 86 -0.46 15.67 1.27
CA TYR A 86 -1.57 16.40 1.92
C TYR A 86 -1.10 17.52 2.84
N ALA A 87 0.18 17.91 2.81
CA ALA A 87 0.63 19.08 3.52
C ALA A 87 0.31 20.34 2.70
N PRO A 88 -0.28 21.39 3.32
CA PRO A 88 -0.54 21.59 4.75
C PRO A 88 -1.94 21.13 5.25
N GLU A 89 -2.77 20.50 4.42
CA GLU A 89 -4.13 20.04 4.74
C GLU A 89 -4.20 18.81 5.68
N TRP A 90 -3.65 18.93 6.89
CA TRP A 90 -3.54 17.86 7.90
C TRP A 90 -4.86 17.17 8.27
N ALA A 91 -6.01 17.81 8.02
CA ALA A 91 -7.32 17.20 8.24
C ALA A 91 -7.52 15.89 7.43
N TYR A 92 -6.85 15.75 6.28
CA TYR A 92 -6.90 14.53 5.46
C TYR A 92 -5.91 13.45 5.89
N ALA A 93 -4.97 13.76 6.79
CA ALA A 93 -3.92 12.82 7.20
C ALA A 93 -4.47 11.46 7.68
N PRO A 94 -5.53 11.38 8.50
CA PRO A 94 -6.09 10.09 8.92
C PRO A 94 -6.68 9.29 7.77
N LEU A 95 -7.27 9.97 6.77
CA LEU A 95 -7.92 9.32 5.63
C LEU A 95 -6.89 8.78 4.64
N VAL A 96 -5.82 9.54 4.38
CA VAL A 96 -4.79 9.18 3.40
C VAL A 96 -3.77 8.19 3.99
N SER A 97 -3.27 8.46 5.19
CA SER A 97 -2.20 7.67 5.81
C SER A 97 -2.72 6.57 6.73
N GLY A 98 -3.94 6.67 7.26
CA GLY A 98 -4.51 5.70 8.19
C GLY A 98 -4.58 4.28 7.63
N PRO A 99 -5.20 4.06 6.45
CA PRO A 99 -5.27 2.73 5.84
C PRO A 99 -3.90 2.06 5.63
N PRO A 100 -2.89 2.70 4.98
CA PRO A 100 -1.58 2.08 4.82
C PRO A 100 -0.84 1.87 6.15
N ILE A 101 -0.99 2.76 7.16
CA ILE A 101 -0.43 2.53 8.50
C ILE A 101 -0.99 1.25 9.11
N LEU A 102 -2.32 1.10 9.12
CA LEU A 102 -2.98 -0.07 9.68
C LEU A 102 -2.49 -1.36 8.99
N ILE A 103 -2.46 -1.37 7.67
CA ILE A 103 -2.03 -2.54 6.89
C ILE A 103 -0.55 -2.87 7.16
N GLY A 104 0.31 -1.85 7.20
CA GLY A 104 1.72 -2.00 7.50
C GLY A 104 1.97 -2.57 8.90
N LEU A 105 1.23 -2.11 9.91
CA LEU A 105 1.29 -2.65 11.27
C LEU A 105 0.82 -4.11 11.33
N LEU A 106 -0.22 -4.49 10.60
CA LEU A 106 -0.68 -5.88 10.55
C LEU A 106 0.37 -6.81 9.92
N PHE A 107 1.03 -6.37 8.84
CA PHE A 107 2.17 -7.10 8.26
C PHE A 107 3.35 -7.21 9.23
N LEU A 108 3.64 -6.15 9.99
CA LEU A 108 4.69 -6.14 11.00
C LEU A 108 4.37 -7.13 12.13
N ILE A 109 3.12 -7.16 12.59
CA ILE A 109 2.66 -8.11 13.62
C ILE A 109 2.78 -9.55 13.09
N ASP A 110 2.34 -9.84 11.85
CA ASP A 110 2.50 -11.18 11.25
C ASP A 110 3.97 -11.60 11.17
N TRP A 111 4.87 -10.67 10.84
CA TRP A 111 6.31 -10.91 10.85
C TRP A 111 6.83 -11.28 12.24
N LEU A 112 6.49 -10.50 13.26
CA LEU A 112 6.91 -10.72 14.64
C LEU A 112 6.38 -12.06 15.20
N LEU A 113 5.12 -12.39 14.93
CA LEU A 113 4.52 -13.67 15.31
C LEU A 113 5.22 -14.85 14.61
N SER A 114 5.59 -14.69 13.35
CA SER A 114 6.31 -15.70 12.59
C SER A 114 7.71 -15.95 13.16
N ARG A 115 8.40 -14.92 13.65
CA ARG A 115 9.72 -15.05 14.31
C ARG A 115 9.62 -15.84 15.62
N ARG A 116 8.61 -15.57 16.45
CA ARG A 116 8.41 -16.25 17.74
C ARG A 116 8.17 -17.76 17.61
N ARG A 117 7.51 -18.19 16.53
CA ARG A 117 7.27 -19.61 16.22
C ARG A 117 8.53 -20.37 15.78
N ILE A 118 9.57 -19.67 15.34
CA ILE A 118 10.84 -20.29 14.94
C ILE A 118 11.74 -20.52 16.17
N THR A 119 11.60 -19.68 17.20
CA THR A 119 12.41 -19.71 18.41
C THR A 119 11.83 -20.56 19.55
N ALA A 120 10.61 -21.07 19.39
CA ALA A 120 9.91 -21.94 20.34
C ALA A 120 9.89 -23.37 19.82
#